data_AF-A0A916DQ01-F1
#
_entry.id   AF-A0A916DQ01-F1
#
_cell.length_a   1.000
_cell.length_b   1.000
_cell.length_c   1.000
_cell.angle_alpha   90.00
_cell.angle_beta   90.00
_cell.angle_gamma   90.00
#
_symmetry.space_group_name_H-M   'P 1'
#
loop_
_entity.id
_entity.type
_entity.pdbx_description
1 polymer ?
#
loop_
_entity_poly.entity_id
_entity_poly.type
_entity_poly.pdbx_seq_one_letter_code
_entity_poly.pdbx_strand_id
1 'polypeptide(L)' 'MRPLCGAPMRIIAFITDPPILCDILNHVGEPTAPPRIAPAHGPPLQHLPDDATGDADPRAQPAPEVEST' A
#
# COMPACT_ATOMS: atom_id res chain seq x y z
N MET A 1 -40.24 -0.44 -21.41
CA MET A 1 -39.18 -0.27 -20.39
C MET A 1 -37.85 -0.46 -21.10
N ARG A 2 -37.02 0.59 -21.22
CA ARG A 2 -35.66 0.50 -21.77
C ARG A 2 -34.68 0.30 -20.60
N PRO A 3 -33.69 -0.60 -20.69
CA PRO A 3 -32.70 -0.73 -19.63
C PRO A 3 -31.94 0.59 -19.45
N LEU A 4 -31.70 1.02 -18.21
CA LEU A 4 -30.76 2.10 -17.91
C LEU A 4 -29.34 1.58 -18.16
N CYS A 5 -28.89 1.66 -19.40
CA CYS A 5 -27.49 1.47 -19.76
C CYS A 5 -26.72 2.78 -19.51
N GLY A 6 -25.52 2.69 -18.91
CA GLY A 6 -24.65 3.85 -18.64
C GLY A 6 -24.35 4.16 -17.17
N ALA A 7 -24.51 3.19 -16.25
CA ALA A 7 -24.00 3.36 -14.89
C ALA A 7 -22.48 3.60 -14.88
N PRO A 8 -21.92 4.32 -13.88
CA PRO A 8 -20.47 4.55 -13.80
C PRO A 8 -19.70 3.23 -13.81
N MET A 9 -18.83 3.06 -14.82
CA MET A 9 -17.97 1.90 -14.96
C MET A 9 -16.57 2.19 -14.43
N ARG A 10 -15.97 1.19 -13.80
CA ARG A 10 -14.57 1.19 -13.38
C ARG A 10 -13.88 -0.02 -13.99
N ILE A 11 -12.78 0.21 -14.69
CA ILE A 11 -11.91 -0.86 -15.20
C ILE A 11 -10.74 -0.98 -14.23
N ILE A 12 -10.48 -2.20 -13.76
CA ILE A 12 -9.34 -2.52 -12.89
C ILE A 12 -8.46 -3.49 -13.66
N ALA A 13 -7.20 -3.13 -13.90
CA ALA A 13 -6.22 -3.96 -14.59
C ALA A 13 -4.90 -3.94 -13.82
N PHE A 14 -4.18 -5.07 -13.83
CA PHE A 14 -2.83 -5.16 -13.31
C PHE A 14 -1.85 -5.20 -14.49
N ILE A 15 -0.96 -4.22 -14.56
CA ILE A 15 0.00 -4.06 -15.65
C ILE A 15 1.39 -4.38 -15.08
N THR A 16 2.07 -5.36 -15.67
CA THR A 16 3.39 -5.83 -15.20
C THR A 16 4.55 -5.39 -16.07
N ASP A 17 4.28 -4.90 -17.29
CA ASP A 17 5.33 -4.51 -18.24
C ASP A 17 5.90 -3.12 -17.89
N PRO A 18 7.18 -3.00 -17.48
CA PRO A 18 7.73 -1.74 -16.97
C PRO A 18 7.72 -0.57 -17.97
N PRO A 19 8.06 -0.74 -19.27
CA PRO A 19 7.97 0.33 -20.26
C PRO A 19 6.55 0.89 -20.38
N ILE A 20 5.54 0.02 -20.46
CA ILE A 20 4.13 0.42 -20.53
C ILE A 20 3.73 1.20 -19.27
N LEU A 21 4.14 0.73 -18.09
CA LEU A 21 3.87 1.41 -16.83
C LEU A 21 4.50 2.82 -16.82
N CYS A 22 5.76 2.95 -17.25
CA CYS A 22 6.45 4.23 -17.33
C CYS A 22 5.77 5.19 -18.30
N ASP A 23 5.33 4.73 -19.48
CA ASP A 23 4.64 5.55 -20.46
C ASP A 23 3.30 6.08 -19.92
N ILE A 24 2.54 5.23 -19.24
CA ILE A 24 1.28 5.61 -18.59
C ILE A 24 1.53 6.66 -17.50
N LEU A 25 2.49 6.41 -16.60
CA LEU A 25 2.82 7.32 -15.49
C LEU A 25 3.30 8.67 -16.02
N ASN A 26 4.18 8.68 -17.01
CA ASN A 26 4.63 9.90 -17.68
C ASN A 26 3.47 10.67 -18.32
N HIS A 27 2.52 9.97 -18.95
CA HIS A 27 1.37 10.58 -19.58
C HIS A 27 0.44 11.29 -18.58
N VAL A 28 0.28 10.75 -17.37
CA VAL A 28 -0.53 11.38 -16.31
C VAL A 28 0.25 12.36 -15.43
N GLY A 29 1.57 12.47 -15.61
CA GLY A 29 2.46 13.35 -14.85
C GLY A 29 2.89 12.80 -13.49
N GLU A 30 2.80 11.49 -13.29
CA GLU A 30 3.22 10.81 -12.07
C GLU A 30 4.70 10.38 -12.14
N PRO A 31 5.40 10.24 -11.00
CA PRO A 31 6.77 9.72 -10.97
C PRO A 31 6.84 8.29 -11.50
N THR A 32 7.80 8.02 -12.39
CA THR A 32 8.09 6.65 -12.89
C THR A 32 8.97 5.84 -11.95
N ALA A 33 9.72 6.52 -11.08
CA ALA A 33 10.49 5.87 -10.03
C ALA A 33 9.54 5.38 -8.92
N PRO A 34 9.76 4.16 -8.38
CA PRO A 34 8.96 3.67 -7.27
C PRO A 34 9.11 4.59 -6.05
N PRO A 35 8.05 4.76 -5.24
CA PRO A 35 8.13 5.56 -4.03
C PRO A 35 9.12 4.93 -3.05
N ARG A 36 9.77 5.77 -2.24
CA ARG A 36 10.60 5.27 -1.15
C ARG A 36 9.73 4.46 -0.19
N ILE A 37 10.11 3.21 0.06
CA ILE A 37 9.45 2.35 1.03
C ILE A 37 9.66 2.97 2.42
N ALA A 38 8.56 3.37 3.07
CA ALA A 38 8.58 3.77 4.47
C ALA A 38 8.62 2.52 5.37
N PRO A 39 9.26 2.57 6.55
CA PRO A 39 9.12 1.52 7.55
C PRO A 39 7.65 1.25 7.86
N ALA A 40 7.33 0.00 8.21
CA ALA A 40 5.99 -0.33 8.68
C ALA A 40 5.62 0.61 9.83
N HIS A 41 4.57 1.40 9.63
CA HIS A 41 4.07 2.28 10.67
C HIS A 41 3.63 1.44 11.87
N GLY A 42 3.99 1.89 13.08
CA GLY A 42 3.49 1.28 14.31
C GLY A 42 1.96 1.40 14.41
N PRO A 43 1.33 0.70 15.37
CA PRO A 43 -0.09 0.83 15.64
C PRO A 43 -0.50 2.30 15.78
N PRO A 44 -1.67 2.72 15.26
CA PRO A 44 -2.17 4.08 15.50
C PRO A 44 -2.24 4.37 17.00
N LEU A 45 -1.64 5.48 17.44
CA LEU A 45 -1.72 5.97 18.82
C LEU A 45 -3.10 6.60 19.07
N GLN A 46 -4.15 5.78 19.14
CA GLN A 46 -5.46 6.23 19.60
C GLN A 46 -5.43 6.28 21.13
N HIS A 47 -5.46 7.49 21.71
CA HIS A 47 -5.52 7.81 23.15
C HIS A 47 -4.99 6.69 24.06
N LEU A 48 -3.70 6.37 23.93
CA LEU A 48 -3.04 5.64 25.00
C LEU A 48 -2.89 6.63 26.16
N PRO A 49 -3.39 6.36 27.37
CA PRO A 49 -3.15 7.23 28.51
C PRO A 49 -1.63 7.43 28.67
N ASP A 50 -1.21 8.65 29.04
CA ASP A 50 0.19 9.13 29.06
C ASP A 50 1.18 8.24 29.85
N ASP A 51 0.70 7.25 30.61
CA ASP A 51 1.49 6.34 31.43
C ASP A 51 1.98 5.08 30.69
N ALA A 52 2.08 5.10 29.36
CA ALA A 52 2.72 4.02 28.60
C ALA A 52 4.25 4.09 28.59
N THR A 53 4.87 4.62 29.65
CA THR A 53 6.24 4.21 30.01
C THR A 53 6.13 2.92 30.81
N GLY A 54 5.77 1.85 30.14
CA GLY A 54 5.68 0.51 30.72
C GLY A 54 6.20 -0.49 29.70
N ASP A 55 7.40 -1.00 29.97
CA ASP A 55 8.07 -2.19 29.44
C ASP A 55 7.65 -2.68 28.03
N ALA A 56 8.58 -2.65 27.09
CA ALA A 56 8.37 -3.15 25.73
C ALA A 56 7.86 -4.61 25.78
N ASP A 57 6.68 -4.87 25.19
CA ASP A 57 6.05 -6.19 25.15
C ASP A 57 6.98 -7.23 24.48
N PRO A 58 7.28 -8.37 25.13
CA PRO A 58 8.03 -9.49 24.54
C PRO A 58 7.36 -10.11 23.30
N ARG A 59 6.16 -9.68 22.90
CA ARG A 59 5.53 -10.01 21.61
C ARG A 59 6.02 -9.18 20.41
N ALA A 60 7.23 -8.65 20.47
CA ALA A 60 7.94 -8.25 19.25
C ALA A 60 7.85 -9.41 18.22
N GLN A 61 7.28 -9.13 17.05
CA GLN A 61 7.11 -10.15 16.03
C GLN A 61 8.49 -10.59 15.53
N PRO A 62 8.79 -11.90 15.46
CA PRO A 62 10.06 -12.36 14.92
C PRO A 62 10.20 -11.91 13.46
N ALA A 63 11.43 -11.61 13.05
CA ALA A 63 11.74 -11.32 11.66
C ALA A 63 11.21 -12.45 10.76
N PRO A 64 10.59 -12.15 9.60
CA PRO A 64 10.10 -13.20 8.73
C PRO A 64 11.27 -14.08 8.30
N GLU A 65 11.18 -15.37 8.59
CA GLU A 65 12.10 -16.37 8.05
C GLU A 65 11.81 -16.50 6.56
N VAL A 66 12.59 -15.78 5.74
CA VAL A 66 12.57 -15.96 4.30
C VAL A 66 13.18 -17.33 4.00
N GLU A 67 12.35 -18.31 3.65
CA GLU A 67 12.85 -19.57 3.11
C GLU A 67 13.44 -19.28 1.73
N SER A 68 14.75 -19.40 1.61
CA SER A 68 15.43 -19.45 0.31
C SER A 68 15.26 -20.86 -0.25
N THR A 69 14.21 -21.07 -1.04
CA THR A 69 14.16 -22.13 -2.06
C THR A 69 14.77 -21.61 -3.35
#